data_AF-A0A1S8KYN9-F1
#
_entry.id   AF-A0A1S8KYN9-F1
#
_cell.length_a   1.000
_cell.length_b   1.000
_cell.length_c   1.000
_cell.angle_alpha   90.00
_cell.angle_beta   90.00
_cell.angle_gamma   90.00
#
_symmetry.space_group_name_H-M   'P 1'
#
loop_
_entity.id
_entity.type
_entity.pdbx_description
1 polymer ?
#
loop_
_entity_poly.entity_id
_entity_poly.type
_entity_poly.pdbx_seq_one_letter_code
_entity_poly.pdbx_strand_id
1 'polypeptide(L)' 'MQSSKLAAFEILHLTKLLHSEITTYKKMDSTLKMVTDDELKGFLSKIKDKEKANIQSIQNFIGDQ' A
#
# COMPACT_ATOMS: atom_id res chain seq x y z
N MET A 1 26.76 2.81 11.04
CA MET A 1 25.78 2.56 9.96
C MET A 1 25.46 3.91 9.33
N GLN A 2 25.67 4.10 8.03
CA GLN A 2 25.40 5.37 7.38
C GLN A 2 23.89 5.65 7.47
N SER A 3 23.54 6.66 8.27
CA SER A 3 22.23 7.31 8.23
C SER A 3 22.21 8.24 7.01
N SER A 4 22.11 7.68 5.82
CA SER A 4 21.84 8.47 4.62
C SER A 4 20.36 8.84 4.66
N LYS A 5 20.05 10.02 5.19
CA LYS A 5 18.73 10.62 5.01
C LYS A 5 18.43 10.64 3.52
N LEU A 6 17.27 10.11 3.12
CA LEU A 6 16.83 10.12 1.74
C LEU A 6 16.89 11.54 1.16
N ALA A 7 17.30 11.63 -0.10
CA ALA A 7 17.19 12.87 -0.84
C ALA A 7 15.70 13.23 -1.04
N ALA A 8 15.42 14.53 -1.20
CA ALA A 8 14.05 15.02 -1.34
C ALA A 8 13.27 14.34 -2.50
N PHE A 9 13.95 13.99 -3.60
CA PHE A 9 13.32 13.31 -4.73
C PHE A 9 12.95 11.85 -4.41
N GLU A 10 13.72 11.18 -3.54
CA GLU A 10 13.46 9.81 -3.10
C GLU A 10 12.23 9.78 -2.18
N ILE A 11 12.15 10.74 -1.24
CA ILE A 11 10.97 10.93 -0.38
C ILE A 11 9.73 11.23 -1.22
N LEU A 12 9.85 12.11 -2.23
CA LEU A 12 8.74 12.42 -3.14
C LEU A 12 8.30 11.16 -3.92
N HIS A 13 9.24 10.35 -4.39
CA HIS A 13 8.93 9.11 -5.11
C HIS A 13 8.19 8.12 -4.22
N LEU A 14 8.69 7.89 -3.00
CA LEU A 14 8.05 7.00 -2.02
C LEU A 14 6.67 7.49 -1.61
N THR A 15 6.47 8.81 -1.48
CA THR A 15 5.16 9.40 -1.18
C THR A 15 4.17 9.16 -2.31
N LYS A 16 4.61 9.26 -3.58
CA LYS A 16 3.79 8.93 -4.75
C LYS A 16 3.42 7.45 -4.77
N LEU A 17 4.39 6.58 -4.49
CA LEU A 17 4.15 5.14 -4.39
C LEU A 17 3.12 4.82 -3.29
N LEU A 18 3.31 5.38 -2.09
CA LEU A 18 2.36 5.25 -0.97
C LEU A 18 0.94 5.68 -1.37
N HIS A 19 0.81 6.80 -2.08
CA HIS A 19 -0.49 7.28 -2.54
C HIS A 19 -1.16 6.33 -3.54
N SER A 20 -0.35 5.72 -4.42
CA SER A 20 -0.83 4.71 -5.37
C SER A 20 -1.35 3.47 -4.65
N GLU A 21 -0.60 2.92 -3.70
CA GLU A 21 -1.01 1.75 -2.90
C GLU A 21 -2.29 2.05 -2.09
N ILE A 22 -2.40 3.21 -1.45
CA ILE A 22 -3.62 3.63 -0.74
C ILE A 22 -4.83 3.69 -1.67
N THR A 23 -4.63 4.21 -2.89
CA THR A 23 -5.70 4.29 -3.89
C THR A 23 -6.15 2.92 -4.34
N THR A 24 -5.20 2.01 -4.61
CA THR A 24 -5.47 0.61 -4.97
C THR A 24 -6.20 -0.12 -3.86
N TYR A 25 -5.74 -0.01 -2.61
CA TYR A 25 -6.40 -0.59 -1.44
C TYR A 25 -7.86 -0.15 -1.31
N LYS A 26 -8.14 1.15 -1.46
CA LYS A 26 -9.51 1.69 -1.39
C LYS A 26 -10.41 1.18 -2.51
N LYS A 27 -9.87 1.06 -3.73
CA LYS A 27 -10.59 0.46 -4.86
C LYS A 27 -10.94 -0.99 -4.57
N MET A 28 -9.96 -1.79 -4.12
CA MET A 28 -10.19 -3.19 -3.74
C MET A 28 -11.21 -3.35 -2.61
N ASP A 29 -11.15 -2.49 -1.59
CA ASP A 29 -12.13 -2.50 -0.49
C ASP A 29 -13.55 -2.23 -0.99
N SER A 30 -13.70 -1.34 -1.98
CA SER A 30 -14.98 -1.06 -2.62
C SER A 30 -15.44 -2.23 -3.49
N THR A 31 -14.54 -2.80 -4.31
CA THR A 31 -14.83 -3.98 -5.15
C THR A 31 -15.26 -5.18 -4.31
N LEU A 32 -14.60 -5.46 -3.19
CA LEU A 32 -14.95 -6.57 -2.28
C LEU A 32 -16.38 -6.49 -1.74
N LYS A 33 -16.96 -5.29 -1.61
CA LYS A 33 -18.36 -5.09 -1.19
C LYS A 33 -19.36 -5.47 -2.28
N MET A 34 -18.93 -5.45 -3.54
CA MET A 34 -19.77 -5.72 -4.71
C MET A 34 -19.62 -7.16 -5.22
N VAL A 35 -18.53 -7.85 -4.86
CA VAL A 35 -18.29 -9.24 -5.28
C VAL A 35 -19.14 -10.21 -4.44
N THR A 36 -19.95 -10.99 -5.15
CA THR A 36 -20.81 -12.04 -4.59
C THR A 36 -20.18 -13.42 -4.65
N ASP A 37 -19.22 -13.63 -5.54
CA ASP A 37 -18.49 -14.89 -5.67
C ASP A 37 -17.48 -15.05 -4.52
N ASP A 38 -17.67 -16.08 -3.69
CA ASP A 38 -16.90 -16.25 -2.46
C ASP A 38 -15.42 -16.59 -2.73
N GLU A 39 -15.13 -17.31 -3.81
CA GLU A 39 -13.75 -17.65 -4.18
C GLU A 39 -12.98 -16.39 -4.62
N LEU A 40 -13.56 -15.60 -5.51
CA LEU A 40 -13.02 -14.33 -5.96
C LEU A 40 -12.91 -13.34 -4.80
N LYS A 41 -13.90 -13.30 -3.90
CA LYS A 41 -13.85 -12.46 -2.70
C LYS A 41 -12.69 -12.85 -1.78
N GLY A 42 -12.49 -14.14 -1.56
CA GLY A 42 -11.35 -14.66 -0.80
C GLY A 42 -10.02 -14.32 -1.45
N PHE A 43 -9.91 -14.46 -2.77
CA PHE A 43 -8.74 -14.08 -3.54
C PHE A 43 -8.44 -12.58 -3.44
N LEU A 44 -9.44 -11.72 -3.68
CA LEU A 44 -9.31 -10.26 -3.60
C LEU A 44 -9.00 -9.78 -2.17
N SER A 45 -9.51 -10.46 -1.14
CA SER A 45 -9.17 -10.14 0.25
C SER A 45 -7.69 -10.35 0.52
N LYS A 46 -7.11 -11.46 0.04
CA LYS A 46 -5.66 -11.72 0.19
C LYS A 46 -4.82 -10.67 -0.52
N ILE A 47 -5.25 -10.19 -1.69
CA ILE A 47 -4.56 -9.10 -2.39
C ILE A 47 -4.68 -7.80 -1.59
N LYS A 48 -5.87 -7.45 -1.11
CA LYS A 48 -6.09 -6.26 -0.29
C LYS A 48 -5.20 -6.25 0.96
N ASP A 49 -5.04 -7.40 1.61
CA ASP A 49 -4.18 -7.52 2.79
C ASP A 49 -2.69 -7.32 2.47
N LYS A 50 -2.24 -7.77 1.28
CA LYS A 50 -0.88 -7.48 0.80
C LYS A 50 -0.67 -5.98 0.55
N GLU A 51 -1.61 -5.32 -0.11
CA GLU A 51 -1.57 -3.86 -0.34
C GLU A 51 -1.50 -3.10 1.01
N LYS A 52 -2.27 -3.54 2.01
CA LYS A 52 -2.22 -2.97 3.36
C LYS A 52 -0.84 -3.11 4.00
N ALA A 53 -0.20 -4.28 3.86
CA ALA A 53 1.14 -4.51 4.36
C ALA A 53 2.18 -3.62 3.66
N ASN A 54 2.06 -3.43 2.34
CA ASN A 54 2.92 -2.51 1.58
C ASN A 54 2.78 -1.07 2.07
N ILE A 55 1.55 -0.59 2.26
CA ILE A 55 1.27 0.76 2.81
C ILE A 55 1.98 0.93 4.15
N GLN A 56 1.85 -0.03 5.06
CA GLN A 56 2.50 0.01 6.37
C GLN A 56 4.03 0.00 6.25
N SER A 57 4.57 -0.83 5.35
CA SER A 57 6.02 -0.89 5.12
C SER A 57 6.57 0.44 4.62
N ILE A 58 5.89 1.10 3.67
CA ILE A 58 6.33 2.39 3.13
C ILE A 58 6.18 3.49 4.20
N GLN A 59 5.08 3.50 4.96
CA GLN A 59 4.87 4.46 6.04
C GLN A 59 5.94 4.35 7.13
N ASN A 60 6.25 3.14 7.57
CA ASN A 60 7.30 2.91 8.56
C ASN A 60 8.66 3.35 8.01
N PHE A 61 8.99 2.96 6.77
CA PHE A 61 10.26 3.34 6.17
C PHE A 61 10.44 4.86 6.02
N ILE A 62 9.37 5.60 5.68
CA ILE A 62 9.40 7.07 5.62
C ILE A 62 9.45 7.68 7.03
N GLY A 63 8.73 7.11 8.00
CA GLY A 63 8.68 7.60 9.38
C GLY A 63 9.99 7.39 10.16
N ASP A 64 10.78 6.40 9.77
CA ASP A 64 12.09 6.08 10.35
C ASP A 64 13.25 6.91 9.73
N GLN A 65 12.97 7.87 8.85
CA GLN A 65 13.94 8.81 8.23
C GLN A 65 14.28 10.04 9.09
#